data_AF-A0A067TZA2-F1
#
_entry.id   AF-A0A067TZA2-F1
#
_cell.length_a   1.000
_cell.length_b   1.000
_cell.length_c   1.000
_cell.angle_alpha   90.00
_cell.angle_beta   90.00
_cell.angle_gamma   90.00
#
_symmetry.space_group_name_H-M   'P 1'
#
loop_
_entity.id
_entity.type
_entity.pdbx_description
1 polymer ?
#
loop_
_entity_poly.entity_id
_entity_poly.type
_entity_poly.pdbx_seq_one_letter_code
_entity_poly.pdbx_strand_id
1 'polypeptide(L)'
;LPRIFVIDGLDECHGHDTQCEILDILCRILQNLPIPFAIVIASRPEHHIRGAFDLSNLNRHSFRVSLEDSYNADADIKTFFLYRFRQGEVSKKIRDMGSKYLPVRWPSQGVIDNLVAKASGQFIYASTVDRFISSIRHNPAERLDMLLSNVNVGILNPFEPLDALYSTIFRTVDITDIAGTLRLLGAFMPYSPRFFERLLGLGTGGVRHLLFDLESLLTIDDDDKDFRLFHASLSDYLFNKSRAGQFWIDPGMVHADLAQKCLFWLPEEWRGKYFYITVTYYHTPDLTSTHFCSLS
;
A
#
# COMPACT_ATOMS: atom_id res chain seq x y z
N LEU A 1 -15.42 -13.25 -29.33
CA LEU A 1 -15.10 -13.30 -27.89
C LEU A 1 -15.86 -12.17 -27.21
N PRO A 2 -16.61 -12.41 -26.12
CA PRO A 2 -17.27 -11.33 -25.39
C PRO A 2 -16.21 -10.37 -24.86
N ARG A 3 -16.47 -9.06 -24.98
CA ARG A 3 -15.61 -8.05 -24.35
C ARG A 3 -15.89 -8.07 -22.85
N ILE A 4 -14.87 -8.16 -22.00
CA ILE A 4 -15.04 -8.18 -20.55
C ILE A 4 -14.47 -6.88 -20.00
N PHE A 5 -15.28 -6.15 -19.24
CA PHE A 5 -14.84 -5.03 -18.42
C PHE A 5 -14.69 -5.52 -16.98
N VAL A 6 -13.55 -5.26 -16.38
CA VAL A 6 -13.28 -5.61 -14.98
C VAL A 6 -13.18 -4.31 -14.20
N ILE A 7 -13.99 -4.21 -13.15
CA ILE A 7 -13.96 -3.12 -12.17
C ILE A 7 -13.52 -3.77 -10.86
N ASP A 8 -12.34 -3.40 -10.41
CA ASP A 8 -11.73 -3.92 -9.18
C ASP A 8 -11.75 -2.82 -8.11
N GLY A 9 -12.29 -3.13 -6.93
CA GLY A 9 -12.39 -2.20 -5.80
C GLY A 9 -13.45 -1.10 -5.98
N LEU A 10 -14.68 -1.42 -6.40
CA LEU A 10 -15.76 -0.41 -6.50
C LEU A 10 -16.00 0.32 -5.17
N ASP A 11 -15.90 -0.38 -4.04
CA ASP A 11 -16.03 0.19 -2.69
C ASP A 11 -14.94 1.20 -2.33
N GLU A 12 -13.83 1.22 -3.06
CA GLU A 12 -12.75 2.21 -2.87
C GLU A 12 -13.04 3.54 -3.58
N CYS A 13 -14.10 3.60 -4.42
CA CYS A 13 -14.52 4.84 -5.06
C CYS A 13 -15.07 5.84 -4.01
N HIS A 14 -14.82 7.13 -4.23
CA HIS A 14 -15.16 8.16 -3.26
C HIS A 14 -16.67 8.35 -3.06
N GLY A 15 -17.17 7.86 -1.93
CA GLY A 15 -18.51 8.14 -1.45
C GLY A 15 -19.58 7.19 -1.99
N HIS A 16 -20.56 6.92 -1.13
CA HIS A 16 -21.73 6.09 -1.41
C HIS A 16 -22.42 6.47 -2.73
N ASP A 17 -22.68 7.77 -2.93
CA ASP A 17 -23.46 8.26 -4.07
C ASP A 17 -22.74 8.01 -5.39
N THR A 18 -21.43 8.25 -5.45
CA THR A 18 -20.59 7.95 -6.62
C THR A 18 -20.62 6.47 -6.95
N GLN A 19 -20.52 5.60 -5.95
CA GLN A 19 -20.55 4.15 -6.15
C GLN A 19 -21.90 3.69 -6.73
N CYS A 20 -23.01 4.23 -6.20
CA CYS A 20 -24.35 3.99 -6.74
C CYS A 20 -24.51 4.53 -8.17
N GLU A 21 -23.99 5.73 -8.45
CA GLU A 21 -24.04 6.33 -9.78
C GLU A 21 -23.28 5.50 -10.82
N ILE A 22 -22.09 4.98 -10.45
CA ILE A 22 -21.32 4.07 -11.30
C ILE A 22 -22.18 2.84 -11.63
N LEU A 23 -22.80 2.21 -10.62
CA LEU A 23 -23.66 1.04 -10.83
C LEU A 23 -24.86 1.33 -11.74
N ASP A 24 -25.49 2.49 -11.58
CA ASP A 24 -26.59 2.95 -12.44
C ASP A 24 -26.15 3.15 -13.89
N ILE A 25 -24.98 3.75 -14.10
CA ILE A 25 -24.39 3.93 -15.44
C ILE A 25 -24.12 2.57 -16.09
N LEU A 26 -23.50 1.64 -15.35
CA LEU A 26 -23.21 0.29 -15.86
C LEU A 26 -24.49 -0.46 -16.21
N CYS A 27 -25.54 -0.31 -15.41
CA CYS A 27 -26.85 -0.89 -15.69
C CYS A 27 -27.44 -0.35 -17.00
N ARG A 28 -27.40 0.98 -17.20
CA ARG A 28 -27.89 1.61 -18.45
C ARG A 28 -27.08 1.16 -19.65
N ILE A 29 -25.76 1.03 -19.51
CA ILE A 29 -24.88 0.55 -20.57
C ILE A 29 -25.26 -0.89 -20.96
N LEU A 30 -25.45 -1.79 -19.99
CA LEU A 30 -25.87 -3.18 -20.23
C LEU A 30 -27.20 -3.29 -20.96
N GLN A 31 -28.14 -2.37 -20.71
CA GLN A 31 -29.47 -2.39 -21.30
C GLN A 31 -29.54 -1.77 -22.70
N ASN A 32 -28.72 -0.75 -22.98
CA ASN A 32 -28.88 0.08 -24.17
C ASN A 32 -27.82 -0.17 -25.25
N LEU A 33 -26.68 -0.79 -24.93
CA LEU A 33 -25.64 -1.03 -25.92
C LEU A 33 -25.92 -2.32 -26.72
N PRO A 34 -26.00 -2.27 -28.05
CA PRO A 34 -26.26 -3.44 -28.91
C PRO A 34 -24.99 -4.28 -29.14
N ILE A 35 -24.07 -4.32 -28.17
CA ILE A 35 -22.83 -5.08 -28.25
C ILE A 35 -22.74 -6.10 -27.10
N PRO A 36 -22.34 -7.35 -27.37
CA PRO A 36 -22.19 -8.34 -26.32
C PRO A 36 -20.90 -8.08 -25.52
N PHE A 37 -21.06 -7.64 -24.27
CA PHE A 37 -19.99 -7.55 -23.29
C PHE A 37 -20.47 -8.04 -21.92
N ALA A 38 -19.52 -8.37 -21.06
CA ALA A 38 -19.76 -8.72 -19.65
C ALA A 38 -19.01 -7.74 -18.76
N ILE A 39 -19.54 -7.51 -17.56
CA ILE A 39 -18.88 -6.72 -16.53
C ILE A 39 -18.65 -7.60 -15.31
N VAL A 40 -17.41 -7.63 -14.83
CA VAL A 40 -17.05 -8.27 -13.56
C VAL A 40 -16.73 -7.15 -12.59
N ILE A 41 -17.43 -7.13 -11.46
CA ILE A 41 -17.24 -6.14 -10.40
C ILE A 41 -16.74 -6.89 -9.17
N ALA A 42 -15.53 -6.56 -8.72
CA ALA A 42 -15.01 -6.96 -7.43
C ALA A 42 -15.18 -5.78 -6.45
N SER A 43 -15.80 -6.05 -5.31
CA SER A 43 -16.13 -5.03 -4.32
C SER A 43 -16.38 -5.65 -2.97
N ARG A 44 -16.11 -4.92 -1.89
CA ARG A 44 -16.67 -5.25 -0.58
C ARG A 44 -18.19 -5.18 -0.61
N PRO A 45 -18.86 -6.02 0.18
CA PRO A 45 -20.30 -6.17 0.09
C PRO A 45 -21.00 -5.13 0.98
N GLU A 46 -20.72 -3.85 0.75
CA GLU A 46 -21.30 -2.73 1.49
C GLU A 46 -22.81 -2.63 1.25
N HIS A 47 -23.55 -2.08 2.22
CA HIS A 47 -25.01 -2.18 2.24
C HIS A 47 -25.68 -1.61 0.97
N HIS A 48 -25.21 -0.46 0.50
CA HIS A 48 -25.75 0.19 -0.69
C HIS A 48 -25.33 -0.48 -1.99
N ILE A 49 -24.12 -1.02 -2.07
CA ILE A 49 -23.68 -1.83 -3.20
C ILE A 49 -24.57 -3.07 -3.29
N ARG A 50 -24.77 -3.79 -2.17
CA ARG A 50 -25.71 -4.91 -2.09
C ARG A 50 -27.12 -4.48 -2.51
N GLY A 51 -27.61 -3.38 -1.95
CA GLY A 51 -28.94 -2.83 -2.28
C GLY A 51 -29.11 -2.52 -3.76
N ALA A 52 -28.07 -2.01 -4.42
CA ALA A 52 -28.10 -1.76 -5.86
C ALA A 52 -28.21 -3.06 -6.67
N PHE A 53 -27.59 -4.16 -6.27
CA PHE A 53 -27.76 -5.45 -6.95
C PHE A 53 -29.07 -6.17 -6.58
N ASP A 54 -29.59 -5.96 -5.38
CA ASP A 54 -30.78 -6.67 -4.88
C ASP A 54 -32.08 -5.99 -5.33
N LEU A 55 -32.14 -4.65 -5.31
CA LEU A 55 -33.37 -3.87 -5.47
C LEU A 55 -33.52 -3.18 -6.83
N SER A 56 -32.46 -3.13 -7.64
CA SER A 56 -32.47 -2.42 -8.93
C SER A 56 -32.60 -3.37 -10.13
N ASN A 57 -32.64 -2.79 -11.33
CA ASN A 57 -32.62 -3.51 -12.60
C ASN A 57 -31.38 -4.41 -12.79
N LEU A 58 -30.30 -4.16 -12.03
CA LEU A 58 -29.09 -5.00 -12.05
C LEU A 58 -29.37 -6.44 -11.62
N ASN A 59 -30.34 -6.67 -10.73
CA ASN A 59 -30.68 -8.01 -10.23
C ASN A 59 -30.93 -9.00 -11.38
N ARG A 60 -31.70 -8.58 -12.38
CA ARG A 60 -32.11 -9.43 -13.52
C ARG A 60 -30.97 -9.80 -14.46
N HIS A 61 -29.85 -9.08 -14.40
CA HIS A 61 -28.75 -9.17 -15.35
C HIS A 61 -27.41 -9.44 -14.65
N SER A 62 -27.41 -9.72 -13.36
CA SER A 62 -26.19 -9.96 -12.58
C SER A 62 -26.23 -11.31 -11.87
N PHE A 63 -25.05 -11.84 -11.62
CA PHE A 63 -24.84 -13.02 -10.79
C PHE A 63 -23.81 -12.66 -9.74
N ARG A 64 -24.16 -12.88 -8.47
CA ARG A 64 -23.28 -12.57 -7.34
C ARG A 64 -22.55 -13.82 -6.90
N VAL A 65 -21.23 -13.74 -6.84
CA VAL A 65 -20.37 -14.73 -6.21
C VAL A 65 -19.93 -14.17 -4.87
N SER A 66 -20.37 -14.78 -3.77
CA SER A 66 -19.80 -14.50 -2.44
C SER A 66 -18.46 -15.23 -2.35
N LEU A 67 -17.41 -14.50 -2.00
CA LEU A 67 -16.13 -15.10 -1.67
C LEU A 67 -16.04 -15.46 -0.18
N GLU A 68 -17.03 -15.11 0.66
CA GLU A 68 -16.98 -15.31 2.12
C GLU A 68 -17.49 -16.69 2.57
N ASP A 69 -18.40 -17.32 1.82
CA ASP A 69 -19.24 -18.41 2.35
C ASP A 69 -18.49 -19.71 2.70
N SER A 70 -17.21 -19.83 2.30
CA SER A 70 -16.33 -20.95 2.66
C SER A 70 -14.85 -20.57 2.77
N TYR A 71 -14.53 -19.27 2.80
CA TYR A 71 -13.15 -18.81 2.71
C TYR A 71 -12.49 -18.71 4.08
N ASN A 72 -11.52 -19.59 4.33
CA ASN A 72 -10.70 -19.55 5.53
C ASN A 72 -9.36 -18.88 5.20
N ALA A 73 -9.34 -17.55 5.26
CA ALA A 73 -8.15 -16.75 5.02
C ALA A 73 -6.95 -17.20 5.88
N ASP A 74 -7.18 -17.58 7.14
CA ASP A 74 -6.13 -18.04 8.05
C ASP A 74 -5.51 -19.36 7.60
N ALA A 75 -6.29 -20.29 7.03
CA ALA A 75 -5.77 -21.54 6.47
C ALA A 75 -4.89 -21.29 5.24
N ASP A 76 -5.27 -20.35 4.38
CA ASP A 76 -4.47 -19.95 3.21
C ASP A 76 -3.20 -19.22 3.62
N ILE A 77 -3.28 -18.29 4.58
CA ILE A 77 -2.13 -17.58 5.15
C ILE A 77 -1.18 -18.56 5.83
N LYS A 78 -1.70 -19.55 6.57
CA LYS A 78 -0.89 -20.61 7.17
C LYS A 78 -0.16 -21.42 6.11
N THR A 79 -0.86 -21.83 5.06
CA THR A 79 -0.27 -22.55 3.92
C THR A 79 0.81 -21.73 3.24
N PHE A 80 0.56 -20.43 3.02
CA PHE A 80 1.51 -19.48 2.48
C PHE A 80 2.78 -19.39 3.34
N PHE A 81 2.65 -19.13 4.64
CA PHE A 81 3.82 -19.06 5.54
C PHE A 81 4.60 -20.37 5.56
N LEU A 82 3.91 -21.50 5.69
CA LEU A 82 4.56 -22.82 5.68
C LEU A 82 5.35 -23.05 4.40
N TYR A 83 4.79 -22.69 3.25
CA TYR A 83 5.50 -22.77 1.98
C TYR A 83 6.73 -21.84 1.97
N ARG A 84 6.56 -20.56 2.29
CA ARG A 84 7.63 -19.56 2.24
C ARG A 84 8.79 -19.87 3.19
N PHE A 85 8.50 -20.29 4.42
CA PHE A 85 9.52 -20.64 5.41
C PHE A 85 10.19 -22.01 5.17
N ARG A 86 9.47 -22.99 4.62
CA ARG A 86 10.01 -24.36 4.45
C ARG A 86 10.58 -24.65 3.07
N GLN A 87 10.11 -23.95 2.04
CA GLN A 87 10.43 -24.24 0.63
C GLN A 87 10.74 -22.97 -0.18
N GLY A 88 10.33 -21.81 0.29
CA GLY A 88 10.52 -20.53 -0.38
C GLY A 88 11.90 -19.89 -0.18
N GLU A 89 11.97 -18.60 -0.48
CA GLU A 89 13.21 -17.81 -0.45
C GLU A 89 13.86 -17.77 0.93
N VAL A 90 13.05 -17.68 1.99
CA VAL A 90 13.56 -17.72 3.37
C VAL A 90 14.32 -19.02 3.66
N SER A 91 13.75 -20.17 3.26
CA SER A 91 14.38 -21.48 3.44
C SER A 91 15.70 -21.59 2.68
N LYS A 92 15.70 -21.15 1.41
CA LYS A 92 16.92 -21.14 0.58
C LYS A 92 18.00 -20.30 1.25
N LYS A 93 17.66 -19.09 1.69
CA LYS A 93 18.60 -18.18 2.33
C LYS A 93 19.20 -18.75 3.62
N ILE A 94 18.39 -19.35 4.48
CA ILE A 94 18.85 -19.99 5.72
C ILE A 94 19.86 -21.10 5.43
N ARG A 95 19.60 -21.90 4.39
CA ARG A 95 20.52 -22.95 3.93
C ARG A 95 21.82 -22.36 3.38
N ASP A 96 21.73 -21.32 2.55
CA ASP A 96 22.87 -20.69 1.90
C ASP A 96 23.79 -19.98 2.91
N MET A 97 23.24 -19.43 3.99
CA MET A 97 24.01 -18.90 5.12
C MET A 97 24.64 -19.98 6.00
N GLY A 98 24.43 -21.27 5.71
CA GLY A 98 25.00 -22.37 6.49
C GLY A 98 24.55 -22.38 7.94
N SER A 99 23.34 -21.89 8.20
CA SER A 99 22.82 -21.59 9.55
C SER A 99 22.50 -22.87 10.34
N LYS A 100 23.54 -23.58 10.78
CA LYS A 100 23.46 -24.84 11.54
C LYS A 100 22.81 -24.69 12.93
N TYR A 101 22.67 -23.46 13.42
CA TYR A 101 22.06 -23.17 14.71
C TYR A 101 20.53 -23.08 14.65
N LEU A 102 19.94 -22.97 13.46
CA LEU A 102 18.48 -22.97 13.32
C LEU A 102 17.93 -24.39 13.22
N PRO A 103 16.76 -24.68 13.83
CA PRO A 103 16.11 -25.97 13.69
C PRO A 103 15.81 -26.35 12.24
N VAL A 104 15.83 -27.64 11.93
CA VAL A 104 15.45 -28.17 10.60
C VAL A 104 14.05 -27.73 10.17
N ARG A 105 13.14 -27.57 11.14
CA ARG A 105 11.78 -27.03 10.94
C ARG A 105 11.66 -25.65 11.58
N TRP A 106 12.41 -24.70 11.03
CA TRP A 106 12.30 -23.30 11.41
C TRP A 106 11.31 -22.55 10.50
N PRO A 107 10.50 -21.62 11.05
CA PRO A 107 10.26 -21.42 12.47
C PRO A 107 9.34 -22.52 13.04
N SER A 108 9.18 -22.56 14.36
CA SER A 108 8.33 -23.55 15.02
C SER A 108 6.86 -23.39 14.61
N GLN A 109 6.06 -24.45 14.74
CA GLN A 109 4.64 -24.40 14.39
C GLN A 109 3.88 -23.34 15.21
N GLY A 110 4.22 -23.18 16.49
CA GLY A 110 3.61 -22.14 17.34
C GLY A 110 3.91 -20.72 16.89
N VAL A 111 5.10 -20.48 16.30
CA VAL A 111 5.43 -19.18 15.70
C VAL A 111 4.61 -18.94 14.44
N ILE A 112 4.46 -19.96 13.58
CA ILE A 112 3.58 -19.87 12.40
C ILE A 112 2.14 -19.54 12.84
N ASP A 113 1.61 -20.27 13.82
CA ASP A 113 0.25 -20.08 14.29
C ASP A 113 0.05 -18.68 14.92
N ASN A 114 1.08 -18.13 15.59
CA ASN A 114 1.07 -16.76 16.07
C ASN A 114 1.04 -15.73 14.92
N LEU A 115 1.86 -15.92 13.88
CA LEU A 115 1.87 -15.02 12.71
C LEU A 115 0.54 -15.06 11.96
N VAL A 116 -0.10 -16.24 11.85
CA VAL A 116 -1.43 -16.41 11.26
C VAL A 116 -2.47 -15.64 12.09
N ALA A 117 -2.48 -15.80 13.41
CA ALA A 117 -3.39 -15.06 14.27
C ALA A 117 -3.20 -13.54 14.17
N LYS A 118 -1.94 -13.06 14.14
CA LYS A 118 -1.63 -11.64 13.93
C LYS A 118 -2.08 -11.14 12.55
N ALA A 119 -2.12 -11.98 11.53
CA ALA A 119 -2.59 -11.58 10.21
C ALA A 119 -4.08 -11.24 10.20
N SER A 120 -4.89 -11.83 11.09
CA SER A 120 -6.34 -11.55 11.18
C SER A 120 -7.04 -11.59 9.81
N GLY A 121 -6.76 -12.64 9.03
CA GLY A 121 -7.25 -12.81 7.66
C GLY A 121 -6.67 -11.86 6.59
N GLN A 122 -5.76 -10.95 6.92
CA GLN A 122 -5.20 -9.98 5.98
C GLN A 122 -3.93 -10.50 5.31
N PHE A 123 -4.03 -10.86 4.04
CA PHE A 123 -2.88 -11.37 3.27
C PHE A 123 -1.75 -10.33 3.10
N ILE A 124 -2.08 -9.03 3.17
CA ILE A 124 -1.06 -7.97 3.16
C ILE A 124 -0.07 -8.15 4.32
N TYR A 125 -0.54 -8.44 5.53
CA TYR A 125 0.32 -8.74 6.68
C TYR A 125 1.26 -9.90 6.36
N ALA A 126 0.73 -11.01 5.85
CA ALA A 126 1.51 -12.19 5.54
C ALA A 126 2.59 -11.92 4.47
N SER A 127 2.21 -11.23 3.39
CA SER A 127 3.13 -10.88 2.31
C SER A 127 4.22 -9.88 2.75
N THR A 128 3.89 -8.93 3.64
CA THR A 128 4.86 -7.98 4.19
C THR A 128 5.83 -8.66 5.14
N VAL A 129 5.36 -9.57 6.01
CA VAL A 129 6.22 -10.40 6.87
C VAL A 129 7.20 -11.23 6.02
N ASP A 130 6.69 -11.89 4.98
CA ASP A 130 7.52 -12.69 4.08
C ASP A 130 8.61 -11.84 3.41
N ARG A 131 8.26 -10.69 2.84
CA ARG A 131 9.24 -9.78 2.22
C ARG A 131 10.27 -9.26 3.23
N PHE A 132 9.82 -8.89 4.42
CA PHE A 132 10.69 -8.37 5.49
C PHE A 132 11.73 -9.40 5.93
N ILE A 133 11.31 -10.65 6.14
CA ILE A 133 12.20 -11.74 6.55
C ILE A 133 13.09 -12.21 5.39
N SER A 134 12.56 -12.18 4.16
CA SER A 134 13.28 -12.58 2.93
C SER A 134 14.33 -11.56 2.47
N SER A 135 14.42 -10.39 3.11
CA SER A 135 15.40 -9.35 2.78
C SER A 135 16.79 -9.94 2.60
N ILE A 136 17.45 -9.72 1.46
CA ILE A 136 18.73 -10.35 1.10
C ILE A 136 19.83 -10.03 2.11
N ARG A 137 19.77 -8.87 2.77
CA ARG A 137 20.88 -8.33 3.58
C ARG A 137 20.81 -8.67 5.06
N HIS A 138 19.65 -9.09 5.56
CA HIS A 138 19.40 -9.25 6.99
C HIS A 138 19.26 -10.70 7.40
N ASN A 139 19.65 -11.03 8.64
CA ASN A 139 19.41 -12.38 9.15
C ASN A 139 17.89 -12.63 9.30
N PRO A 140 17.32 -13.65 8.65
CA PRO A 140 15.90 -14.00 8.77
C PRO A 140 15.46 -14.28 10.20
N ALA A 141 16.34 -14.85 11.03
CA ALA A 141 16.05 -15.14 12.42
C ALA A 141 15.91 -13.85 13.24
N GLU A 142 16.85 -12.91 13.10
CA GLU A 142 16.79 -11.62 13.79
C GLU A 142 15.56 -10.80 13.36
N ARG A 143 15.26 -10.78 12.04
CA ARG A 143 14.05 -10.10 11.53
C ARG A 143 12.78 -10.75 12.08
N LEU A 144 12.71 -12.08 12.18
CA LEU A 144 11.57 -12.76 12.80
C LEU A 144 11.47 -12.42 14.30
N ASP A 145 12.59 -12.41 15.02
CA ASP A 145 12.62 -12.06 16.45
C ASP A 145 12.15 -10.63 16.71
N MET A 146 12.48 -9.68 15.82
CA MET A 146 11.92 -8.31 15.87
C MET A 146 10.38 -8.30 15.80
N LEU A 147 9.79 -9.14 14.95
CA LEU A 147 8.33 -9.24 14.81
C LEU A 147 7.66 -9.90 16.03
N LEU A 148 8.36 -10.85 16.66
CA LEU A 148 7.87 -11.56 17.84
C LEU A 148 8.04 -10.75 19.12
N SER A 149 9.06 -9.89 19.19
CA SER A 149 9.36 -9.03 20.35
C SER A 149 8.34 -7.90 20.55
N ASN A 150 7.51 -7.62 19.54
CA ASN A 150 6.39 -6.71 19.67
C ASN A 150 5.35 -7.30 20.64
N VAL A 151 5.23 -6.67 21.80
CA VAL A 151 4.23 -6.97 22.84
C VAL A 151 2.84 -7.05 22.21
N ASN A 152 2.09 -8.10 22.57
CA ASN A 152 0.71 -8.33 22.15
C ASN A 152 -0.16 -7.13 22.54
N VAL A 153 -0.31 -6.16 21.64
CA VAL A 153 -1.34 -5.14 21.79
C VAL A 153 -2.68 -5.83 21.54
N GLY A 154 -3.64 -5.62 22.45
CA GLY A 154 -4.89 -6.37 22.48
C GLY A 154 -5.62 -6.31 21.14
N ILE A 155 -6.24 -7.41 20.72
CA ILE A 155 -6.88 -7.58 19.40
C ILE A 155 -8.23 -6.83 19.35
N LEU A 156 -8.26 -5.54 19.72
CA LEU A 156 -9.47 -4.74 19.65
C LEU A 156 -9.68 -4.16 18.24
N ASN A 157 -8.61 -3.99 17.46
CA ASN A 157 -8.67 -3.52 16.08
C ASN A 157 -7.93 -4.48 15.12
N PRO A 158 -8.59 -5.00 14.07
CA PRO A 158 -7.94 -5.89 13.09
C PRO A 158 -6.74 -5.25 12.35
N PHE A 159 -6.63 -3.92 12.31
CA PHE A 159 -5.50 -3.23 11.67
C PHE A 159 -4.29 -3.03 12.59
N GLU A 160 -4.45 -3.22 13.90
CA GLU A 160 -3.40 -2.95 14.88
C GLU A 160 -2.16 -3.86 14.73
N PRO A 161 -2.29 -5.17 14.42
CA PRO A 161 -1.12 -5.98 14.09
C PRO A 161 -0.38 -5.50 12.83
N LEU A 162 -1.11 -4.99 11.83
CA LEU A 162 -0.52 -4.45 10.61
C LEU A 162 0.21 -3.13 10.88
N ASP A 163 -0.38 -2.25 11.69
CA ASP A 163 0.25 -0.99 12.13
C ASP A 163 1.51 -1.25 12.97
N ALA A 164 1.48 -2.26 13.83
CA ALA A 164 2.64 -2.70 14.60
C ALA A 164 3.74 -3.27 13.69
N LEU A 165 3.37 -4.01 12.64
CA LEU A 165 4.32 -4.49 11.63
C LEU A 165 4.99 -3.32 10.89
N TYR A 166 4.21 -2.35 10.41
CA TYR A 166 4.77 -1.14 9.80
C TYR A 166 5.69 -0.39 10.75
N SER A 167 5.26 -0.17 11.99
CA SER A 167 6.08 0.47 13.01
C SER A 167 7.42 -0.24 13.21
N THR A 168 7.43 -1.57 13.24
CA THR A 168 8.67 -2.35 13.39
C THR A 168 9.58 -2.22 12.19
N ILE A 169 9.04 -2.17 10.97
CA ILE A 169 9.83 -1.94 9.76
C ILE A 169 10.44 -0.53 9.79
N PHE A 170 9.66 0.50 10.14
CA PHE A 170 10.19 1.86 10.24
C PHE A 170 11.23 2.03 11.34
N ARG A 171 11.15 1.26 12.43
CA ARG A 171 12.19 1.24 13.48
C ARG A 171 13.53 0.68 13.00
N THR A 172 13.59 0.02 11.85
CA THR A 172 14.88 -0.44 11.29
C THR A 172 15.56 0.61 10.43
N VAL A 173 14.88 1.71 10.09
CA VAL A 173 15.49 2.86 9.41
C VAL A 173 16.40 3.60 10.39
N ASP A 174 17.58 4.02 9.93
CA ASP A 174 18.51 4.81 10.76
C ASP A 174 17.84 6.11 11.23
N ILE A 175 18.12 6.50 12.49
CA ILE A 175 17.53 7.71 13.08
C ILE A 175 17.95 9.00 12.36
N THR A 176 19.09 8.97 11.66
CA THR A 176 19.56 10.09 10.83
C THR A 176 18.80 10.19 9.50
N ASP A 177 18.27 9.06 9.00
CA ASP A 177 17.60 8.96 7.71
C ASP A 177 16.07 9.07 7.82
N ILE A 178 15.49 8.71 8.98
CA ILE A 178 14.03 8.61 9.16
C ILE A 178 13.26 9.87 8.73
N ALA A 179 13.79 11.06 9.02
CA ALA A 179 13.15 12.31 8.63
C ALA A 179 13.12 12.49 7.10
N GLY A 180 14.21 12.14 6.41
CA GLY A 180 14.29 12.14 4.95
C GLY A 180 13.37 11.09 4.32
N THR A 181 13.33 9.89 4.90
CA THR A 181 12.45 8.79 4.51
C THR A 181 10.98 9.19 4.59
N LEU A 182 10.54 9.71 5.74
CA LEU A 182 9.15 10.15 5.94
C LEU A 182 8.80 11.32 5.02
N ARG A 183 9.73 12.25 4.76
CA ARG A 183 9.53 13.33 3.80
C ARG A 183 9.30 12.80 2.38
N LEU A 184 10.07 11.81 1.94
CA LEU A 184 9.89 11.18 0.62
C LEU A 184 8.53 10.48 0.51
N LEU A 185 8.16 9.70 1.53
CA LEU A 185 6.87 9.00 1.55
C LEU A 185 5.69 9.97 1.63
N GLY A 186 5.83 11.07 2.36
CA GLY A 186 4.82 12.10 2.50
C GLY A 186 4.58 12.92 1.25
N ALA A 187 5.53 12.92 0.31
CA ALA A 187 5.34 13.56 -0.97
C ALA A 187 4.17 12.92 -1.73
N PHE A 188 3.99 11.59 -1.61
CA PHE A 188 2.92 10.81 -2.26
C PHE A 188 2.65 11.17 -3.74
N MET A 189 3.69 11.63 -4.43
CA MET A 189 3.63 12.05 -5.84
C MET A 189 4.34 11.01 -6.71
N PRO A 190 3.81 10.71 -7.90
CA PRO A 190 4.45 9.86 -8.89
C PRO A 190 5.64 10.60 -9.52
N TYR A 191 6.74 10.66 -8.78
CA TYR A 191 7.99 11.19 -9.28
C TYR A 191 9.15 10.21 -9.10
N SER A 192 10.09 10.28 -10.02
CA SER A 192 11.26 9.42 -10.04
C SER A 192 12.24 9.75 -8.91
N PRO A 193 13.04 8.76 -8.46
CA PRO A 193 14.14 9.00 -7.53
C PRO A 193 15.01 10.19 -7.92
N ARG A 194 15.39 10.33 -9.20
CA ARG A 194 16.20 11.47 -9.66
C ARG A 194 15.53 12.82 -9.49
N PHE A 195 14.21 12.89 -9.66
CA PHE A 195 13.47 14.13 -9.41
C PHE A 195 13.61 14.53 -7.94
N PHE A 196 13.38 13.58 -7.02
CA PHE A 196 13.51 13.83 -5.59
C PHE A 196 14.95 14.15 -5.18
N GLU A 197 15.95 13.48 -5.76
CA GLU A 197 17.36 13.78 -5.50
C GLU A 197 17.69 15.23 -5.86
N ARG A 198 17.26 15.70 -7.04
CA ARG A 198 17.43 17.10 -7.43
C ARG A 198 16.67 18.04 -6.53
N LEU A 199 15.37 17.81 -6.32
CA LEU A 199 14.51 18.69 -5.54
C LEU A 199 15.01 18.87 -4.10
N LEU A 200 15.44 17.78 -3.48
CA LEU A 200 15.87 17.74 -2.08
C LEU A 200 17.37 18.00 -1.91
N GLY A 201 18.14 18.08 -3.01
CA GLY A 201 19.59 18.25 -2.97
C GLY A 201 20.33 17.01 -2.44
N LEU A 202 19.79 15.82 -2.66
CA LEU A 202 20.43 14.56 -2.29
C LEU A 202 21.47 14.18 -3.35
N GLY A 203 22.54 13.51 -2.92
CA GLY A 203 23.49 12.89 -3.86
C GLY A 203 22.84 11.76 -4.67
N THR A 204 23.46 11.38 -5.78
CA THR A 204 23.04 10.22 -6.59
C THR A 204 22.91 8.97 -5.73
N GLY A 205 21.75 8.32 -5.77
CA GLY A 205 21.43 7.16 -4.93
C GLY A 205 20.90 7.52 -3.55
N GLY A 206 20.77 8.80 -3.20
CA GLY A 206 20.29 9.26 -1.89
C GLY A 206 18.86 8.82 -1.61
N VAL A 207 17.97 8.81 -2.61
CA VAL A 207 16.60 8.30 -2.44
C VAL A 207 16.61 6.79 -2.16
N ARG A 208 17.43 6.03 -2.90
CA ARG A 208 17.57 4.59 -2.66
C ARG A 208 18.13 4.29 -1.27
N HIS A 209 19.04 5.13 -0.77
CA HIS A 209 19.57 5.02 0.57
C HIS A 209 18.50 5.29 1.65
N LEU A 210 17.70 6.35 1.50
CA LEU A 210 16.65 6.67 2.46
C LEU A 210 15.51 5.64 2.49
N LEU A 211 15.21 5.01 1.36
CA LEU A 211 14.18 3.97 1.26
C LEU A 211 14.74 2.55 1.46
N PHE A 212 16.02 2.45 1.82
CA PHE A 212 16.78 1.21 1.77
C PHE A 212 16.20 0.10 2.67
N ASP A 213 15.80 0.43 3.89
CA ASP A 213 15.21 -0.52 4.84
C ASP A 213 13.71 -0.79 4.61
N LEU A 214 13.11 -0.14 3.60
CA LEU A 214 11.67 -0.24 3.29
C LEU A 214 11.36 -1.12 2.07
N GLU A 215 12.33 -1.90 1.56
CA GLU A 215 12.14 -2.84 0.44
C GLU A 215 11.00 -3.87 0.66
N SER A 216 10.54 -4.06 1.90
CA SER A 216 9.38 -4.90 2.23
C SER A 216 8.02 -4.22 2.02
N LEU A 217 8.02 -2.90 1.83
CA LEU A 217 6.85 -2.03 1.72
C LEU A 217 6.71 -1.38 0.34
N LEU A 218 7.82 -1.25 -0.40
CA LEU A 218 7.86 -0.59 -1.70
C LEU A 218 8.90 -1.23 -2.63
N THR A 219 8.79 -0.92 -3.92
CA THR A 219 9.80 -1.25 -4.94
C THR A 219 10.27 0.01 -5.67
N ILE A 220 11.56 0.01 -6.04
CA ILE A 220 12.20 1.02 -6.89
C ILE A 220 12.78 0.30 -8.10
N ASP A 221 12.00 0.24 -9.18
CA ASP A 221 12.39 -0.49 -10.38
C ASP A 221 13.55 0.22 -11.12
N ASP A 222 13.44 1.53 -11.31
CA ASP A 222 14.36 2.37 -12.08
C ASP A 222 14.47 3.76 -11.41
N ASP A 223 15.61 4.43 -11.57
CA ASP A 223 15.86 5.78 -11.06
C ASP A 223 15.06 6.86 -11.80
N ASP A 224 14.57 6.53 -13.00
CA ASP A 224 13.72 7.39 -13.83
C ASP A 224 12.22 7.05 -13.72
N LYS A 225 11.84 6.05 -12.89
CA LYS A 225 10.44 5.67 -12.65
C LYS A 225 10.04 5.88 -11.19
N ASP A 226 8.76 6.09 -10.97
CA ASP A 226 8.22 6.27 -9.62
C ASP A 226 8.43 5.01 -8.79
N PHE A 227 8.77 5.20 -7.52
CA PHE A 227 8.73 4.10 -6.58
C PHE A 227 7.27 3.74 -6.28
N ARG A 228 6.98 2.45 -6.10
CA ARG A 228 5.61 1.94 -5.93
C ARG A 228 5.47 1.30 -4.57
N LEU A 229 4.50 1.76 -3.78
CA LEU A 229 4.11 1.10 -2.55
C LEU A 229 3.37 -0.20 -2.89
N PHE A 230 3.56 -1.24 -2.10
CA PHE A 230 2.88 -2.52 -2.33
C PHE A 230 1.40 -2.50 -1.96
N HIS A 231 0.97 -1.58 -1.09
CA HIS A 231 -0.42 -1.52 -0.63
C HIS A 231 -0.81 -0.15 -0.10
N ALA A 232 -2.06 0.25 -0.35
CA ALA A 232 -2.62 1.54 0.05
C ALA A 232 -2.68 1.72 1.59
N SER A 233 -2.86 0.63 2.34
CA SER A 233 -2.92 0.66 3.81
C SER A 233 -1.69 1.25 4.50
N LEU A 234 -0.54 1.29 3.82
CA LEU A 234 0.65 1.97 4.34
C LEU A 234 0.42 3.48 4.44
N SER A 235 -0.22 4.07 3.45
CA SER A 235 -0.63 5.49 3.43
C SER A 235 -1.66 5.76 4.52
N ASP A 236 -2.67 4.89 4.66
CA ASP A 236 -3.69 5.02 5.71
C ASP A 236 -3.10 4.97 7.12
N TYR A 237 -1.99 4.24 7.27
CA TYR A 237 -1.20 4.22 8.49
C TYR A 237 -0.40 5.53 8.65
N LEU A 238 0.44 5.89 7.67
CA LEU A 238 1.36 7.03 7.75
C LEU A 238 0.65 8.38 7.93
N PHE A 239 -0.50 8.58 7.30
CA PHE A 239 -1.24 9.85 7.37
C PHE A 239 -2.22 9.91 8.56
N ASN A 240 -2.32 8.85 9.35
CA ASN A 240 -3.14 8.82 10.54
C ASN A 240 -2.30 8.89 11.82
N LYS A 241 -2.38 10.03 12.52
CA LYS A 241 -1.59 10.31 13.72
C LYS A 241 -1.79 9.30 14.84
N SER A 242 -3.01 8.80 15.05
CA SER A 242 -3.27 7.84 16.13
C SER A 242 -2.72 6.46 15.83
N ARG A 243 -2.54 6.11 14.56
CA ARG A 243 -1.98 4.82 14.11
C ARG A 243 -0.46 4.85 14.03
N ALA A 244 0.11 5.82 13.33
CA ALA A 244 1.55 5.88 13.08
C ALA A 244 2.39 6.46 14.22
N GLY A 245 1.78 7.18 15.17
CA GLY A 245 2.47 7.74 16.32
C GLY A 245 3.68 8.59 15.90
N GLN A 246 4.89 8.14 16.23
CA GLN A 246 6.14 8.83 15.89
C GLN A 246 6.47 8.84 14.38
N PHE A 247 5.86 7.93 13.61
CA PHE A 247 6.04 7.83 12.16
C PHE A 247 4.95 8.57 11.38
N TRP A 248 4.09 9.31 12.07
CA TRP A 248 3.03 10.07 11.44
C TRP A 248 3.59 11.17 10.54
N ILE A 249 3.03 11.26 9.35
CA ILE A 249 3.33 12.27 8.37
C ILE A 249 2.16 13.25 8.34
N ASP A 250 2.45 14.53 8.58
CA ASP A 250 1.54 15.62 8.28
C ASP A 250 1.68 16.01 6.80
N PRO A 251 0.68 15.73 5.94
CA PRO A 251 0.77 16.06 4.51
C PRO A 251 0.96 17.56 4.30
N GLY A 252 0.31 18.41 5.10
CA GLY A 252 0.40 19.86 4.99
C GLY A 252 1.82 20.35 5.25
N MET A 253 2.49 19.80 6.26
CA MET A 253 3.90 20.13 6.54
C MET A 253 4.83 19.66 5.43
N VAL A 254 4.66 18.44 4.91
CA VAL A 254 5.50 17.93 3.83
C VAL A 254 5.30 18.72 2.55
N HIS A 255 4.05 19.00 2.16
CA HIS A 255 3.77 19.80 0.97
C HIS A 255 4.29 21.23 1.07
N ALA A 256 4.19 21.87 2.24
CA ALA A 256 4.76 23.20 2.46
C ALA A 256 6.29 23.21 2.32
N ASP A 257 6.95 22.21 2.91
CA ASP A 257 8.39 22.05 2.81
C ASP A 257 8.85 21.73 1.37
N LEU A 258 8.13 20.89 0.63
CA LEU A 258 8.40 20.62 -0.78
C LEU A 258 8.18 21.87 -1.65
N ALA A 259 7.12 22.64 -1.41
CA ALA A 259 6.87 23.90 -2.10
C ALA A 259 8.03 24.90 -1.87
N GLN A 260 8.54 24.98 -0.65
CA GLN A 260 9.71 25.81 -0.34
C GLN A 260 10.97 25.36 -1.10
N LYS A 261 11.19 24.05 -1.24
CA LYS A 261 12.29 23.52 -2.08
C LYS A 261 12.08 23.84 -3.55
N CYS A 262 10.86 23.72 -4.09
CA CYS A 262 10.56 24.11 -5.47
C CYS A 262 10.90 25.59 -5.71
N LEU A 263 10.56 26.48 -4.78
CA LEU A 263 10.88 27.91 -4.87
C LEU A 263 12.40 28.18 -4.93
N PHE A 264 13.22 27.37 -4.25
CA PHE A 264 14.67 27.50 -4.32
C PHE A 264 15.22 27.26 -5.74
N TRP A 265 14.64 26.28 -6.44
CA TRP A 265 15.04 25.90 -7.80
C TRP A 265 14.43 26.79 -8.90
N LEU A 266 13.52 27.71 -8.56
CA LEU A 266 13.01 28.68 -9.54
C LEU A 266 14.13 29.66 -9.96
N PRO A 267 14.29 29.92 -11.28
CA PRO A 267 15.30 30.87 -11.76
C PRO A 267 15.06 32.29 -11.20
N GLU A 268 16.12 33.08 -11.02
CA GLU A 268 16.01 34.40 -10.36
C GLU A 268 15.06 35.38 -11.05
N GLU A 269 14.92 35.29 -12.37
CA GLU A 269 14.00 36.10 -13.19
C GLU A 269 12.50 35.88 -12.86
N TRP A 270 12.20 34.81 -12.13
CA TRP A 270 10.89 34.45 -11.64
C TRP A 270 10.68 34.88 -10.18
N ARG A 271 11.73 35.13 -9.39
CA ARG A 271 11.62 35.56 -7.98
C ARG A 271 11.01 36.97 -7.89
N GLY A 272 9.89 37.10 -7.18
CA GLY A 272 9.18 38.38 -7.00
C GLY A 272 8.08 38.67 -8.04
N LYS A 273 7.87 37.79 -9.02
CA LYS A 273 6.62 37.77 -9.80
C LYS A 273 5.57 36.97 -9.02
N TYR A 274 4.36 37.49 -8.91
CA TYR A 274 3.27 36.80 -8.20
C TYR A 274 2.96 35.48 -8.90
N PHE A 275 3.28 34.36 -8.25
CA PHE A 275 2.75 33.06 -8.63
C PHE A 275 1.54 32.78 -7.76
N TYR A 276 0.42 32.47 -8.39
CA TYR A 276 -0.59 31.65 -7.76
C TYR A 276 -0.02 30.23 -7.74
N ILE A 277 0.68 29.86 -6.66
CA ILE A 277 0.87 28.44 -6.38
C ILE A 277 -0.48 27.95 -5.90
N THR A 278 -1.25 27.34 -6.78
CA THR A 278 -2.35 26.50 -6.36
C THR A 278 -1.71 25.27 -5.73
N VAL A 279 -1.49 25.31 -4.41
CA VAL A 279 -1.31 24.08 -3.64
C VAL A 279 -2.69 23.47 -3.60
N THR A 280 -3.00 22.63 -4.58
CA THR A 280 -4.19 21.79 -4.50
C THR A 280 -3.89 20.80 -3.38
N TYR A 281 -4.42 21.07 -2.19
CA TYR A 281 -4.59 20.02 -1.21
C TYR A 281 -5.51 19.01 -1.88
N TYR A 282 -4.98 17.85 -2.24
CA TYR A 282 -5.81 16.66 -2.27
C TYR A 282 -6.16 16.34 -0.81
N HIS A 283 -7.02 17.17 -0.21
CA HIS A 283 -8.07 16.54 0.56
C HIS A 283 -8.77 15.66 -0.49
N THR A 284 -9.03 14.41 -0.20
CA THR A 284 -9.93 13.63 -1.05
C THR A 284 -11.32 14.28 -0.94
N PRO A 285 -11.61 15.28 -1.79
CA PRO A 285 -12.69 15.10 -2.74
C PRO A 285 -12.23 15.36 -4.18
N ASP A 286 -12.85 14.61 -5.08
CA ASP A 286 -12.98 14.89 -6.51
C ASP A 286 -11.80 14.54 -7.43
N LEU A 287 -11.68 13.25 -7.73
CA LEU A 287 -11.07 12.76 -8.98
C LEU A 287 -12.01 12.99 -10.18
N THR A 288 -12.35 14.25 -10.48
CA THR A 288 -12.89 14.64 -11.81
C THR A 288 -12.52 16.08 -12.16
N SER A 289 -11.25 16.33 -12.46
CA SER A 289 -10.88 17.30 -13.51
C SER A 289 -9.39 17.20 -13.85
N THR A 290 -9.08 16.41 -14.86
CA THR A 290 -7.80 16.51 -15.58
C THR A 290 -7.82 17.79 -16.42
N HIS A 291 -7.30 18.88 -15.88
CA HIS A 291 -6.83 20.00 -16.70
C HIS A 291 -5.31 19.93 -16.81
N PHE A 292 -4.85 19.32 -17.92
CA PHE A 292 -3.50 19.54 -18.42
C PHE A 292 -3.39 21.02 -18.81
N CYS A 293 -2.62 21.80 -18.06
CA CYS A 293 -2.12 23.08 -18.54
C CYS A 293 -0.75 22.82 -19.16
N SER A 294 -0.69 22.72 -20.48
CA SER A 294 0.55 22.80 -21.24
C SER A 294 1.10 24.21 -21.09
N LEU A 295 2.32 24.35 -20.54
CA LEU A 295 3.05 25.60 -20.60
C LEU A 295 3.70 25.73 -21.99
N SER A 296 3.17 26.67 -22.76
CA SER A 296 3.90 27.40 -23.81
C SER A 296 4.63 28.58 -23.19
#